data_AF-A0A4R6WPT3-F1
#
_entry.id   AF-A0A4R6WPT3-F1
#
_cell.length_a   1.000
_cell.length_b   1.000
_cell.length_c   1.000
_cell.angle_alpha   90.00
_cell.angle_beta   90.00
_cell.angle_gamma   90.00
#
_symmetry.space_group_name_H-M   'P 1'
#
loop_
_entity.id
_entity.type
_entity.pdbx_description
1 polymer ?
#
loop_
_entity_poly.entity_id
_entity_poly.type
_entity_poly.pdbx_seq_one_letter_code
_entity_poly.pdbx_strand_id
1 'polypeptide(L)'
;MRILLFFLLSMSPAFLFSQTKKTLEINYNKENVVASSIDGIWKAKNNNLEFISDPTVLEAISDHYFQHLKEFKIYHAGIMKVARRETEKAHPFILTELNGNPYLIFFRERDDKPYGDAESFILFIARGETKSQDRLFIGGDFNNQPFEEYTRDVR
;
A
#
# COMPACT_ATOMS: atom_id res chain seq x y z
N MET A 1 34.06 65.84 -10.43
CA MET A 1 33.57 65.10 -9.24
C MET A 1 32.86 63.85 -9.74
N ARG A 2 33.53 62.69 -9.74
CA ARG A 2 32.99 61.40 -10.24
C ARG A 2 32.45 60.62 -9.04
N ILE A 3 31.15 60.33 -9.02
CA ILE A 3 30.52 59.47 -8.01
C ILE A 3 30.58 58.04 -8.55
N LEU A 4 31.33 57.17 -7.89
CA LEU A 4 31.40 55.74 -8.17
C LEU A 4 30.32 55.05 -7.32
N LEU A 5 29.29 54.49 -7.96
CA LEU A 5 28.24 53.72 -7.29
C LEU A 5 28.68 52.25 -7.22
N PHE A 6 29.01 51.74 -6.03
CA PHE A 6 29.31 50.33 -5.81
C PHE A 6 28.00 49.52 -5.70
N PHE A 7 27.72 48.68 -6.68
CA PHE A 7 26.71 47.62 -6.59
C PHE A 7 27.33 46.41 -5.87
N LEU A 8 27.02 46.24 -4.58
CA LEU A 8 27.27 44.99 -3.85
C LEU A 8 26.08 44.05 -4.09
N LEU A 9 26.20 43.18 -5.11
CA LEU A 9 25.34 41.99 -5.22
C LEU A 9 25.74 41.02 -4.09
N SER A 10 24.97 41.01 -3.01
CA SER A 10 25.03 39.92 -2.04
C SER A 10 24.43 38.65 -2.69
N MET A 11 25.29 37.79 -3.26
CA MET A 11 24.90 36.41 -3.55
C MET A 11 24.69 35.69 -2.23
N SER A 12 23.44 35.65 -1.76
CA SER A 12 23.04 34.70 -0.74
C SER A 12 23.15 33.30 -1.36
N PRO A 13 23.98 32.39 -0.83
CA PRO A 13 23.93 31.00 -1.26
C PRO A 13 22.53 30.48 -0.92
N ALA A 14 21.74 30.19 -1.94
CA ALA A 14 20.52 29.42 -1.79
C ALA A 14 20.94 28.04 -1.28
N PHE A 15 20.90 27.85 0.04
CA PHE A 15 20.87 26.52 0.63
C PHE A 15 19.57 25.87 0.17
N LEU A 16 19.63 25.20 -0.99
CA LEU A 16 18.66 24.19 -1.37
C LEU A 16 18.81 23.07 -0.33
N PHE A 17 18.05 23.17 0.76
CA PHE A 17 17.79 22.04 1.63
C PHE A 17 17.09 20.98 0.77
N SER A 18 17.87 20.06 0.21
CA SER A 18 17.36 18.79 -0.29
C SER A 18 16.89 18.02 0.95
N GLN A 19 15.62 18.21 1.34
CA GLN A 19 14.97 17.30 2.27
C GLN A 19 14.94 15.94 1.59
N THR A 20 15.75 15.01 2.09
CA THR A 20 15.71 13.62 1.63
C THR A 20 14.32 13.09 1.94
N LYS A 21 13.51 12.90 0.89
CA LYS A 21 12.18 12.29 1.01
C LYS A 21 12.37 10.90 1.62
N LYS A 22 11.83 10.69 2.81
CA LYS A 22 11.84 9.39 3.48
C LYS A 22 10.78 8.54 2.80
N THR A 23 11.21 7.57 2.00
CA THR A 23 10.30 6.66 1.30
C THR A 23 10.51 5.25 1.81
N LEU A 24 9.42 4.54 2.03
CA LEU A 24 9.46 3.12 2.37
C LEU A 24 9.85 2.31 1.12
N GLU A 25 10.60 1.24 1.29
CA GLU A 25 11.11 0.44 0.17
C GLU A 25 10.37 -0.88 0.03
N ILE A 26 10.01 -1.23 -1.22
CA ILE A 26 9.41 -2.53 -1.54
C ILE A 26 10.52 -3.56 -1.70
N ASN A 27 10.47 -4.58 -0.85
CA ASN A 27 11.33 -5.76 -0.87
C ASN A 27 10.63 -6.90 -1.62
N TYR A 28 10.27 -6.65 -2.88
CA TYR A 28 9.56 -7.63 -3.69
C TYR A 28 10.42 -8.88 -3.92
N ASN A 29 9.82 -10.05 -3.75
CA ASN A 29 10.42 -11.32 -4.11
C ASN A 29 9.36 -12.19 -4.81
N LYS A 30 9.68 -12.68 -6.01
CA LYS A 30 8.81 -13.58 -6.78
C LYS A 30 8.47 -14.88 -6.04
N GLU A 31 9.33 -15.30 -5.12
CA GLU A 31 9.13 -16.49 -4.28
C GLU A 31 8.15 -16.24 -3.13
N ASN A 32 7.92 -14.98 -2.75
CA ASN A 32 6.81 -14.64 -1.88
C ASN A 32 5.51 -14.83 -2.68
N VAL A 33 4.85 -15.97 -2.45
CA VAL A 33 3.64 -16.39 -3.16
C VAL A 33 2.55 -15.34 -3.12
N VAL A 34 2.36 -14.70 -1.97
CA VAL A 34 1.29 -13.70 -1.81
C VAL A 34 1.64 -12.44 -2.58
N ALA A 35 2.82 -11.86 -2.34
CA ALA A 35 3.24 -10.64 -3.02
C ALA A 35 3.28 -10.80 -4.55
N SER A 36 3.72 -11.95 -5.05
CA SER A 36 3.81 -12.20 -6.50
C SER A 36 2.49 -12.54 -7.18
N SER A 37 1.44 -12.83 -6.40
CA SER A 37 0.16 -13.32 -6.94
C SER A 37 -1.04 -12.46 -6.56
N ILE A 38 -0.91 -11.50 -5.64
CA ILE A 38 -2.06 -10.76 -5.11
C ILE A 38 -2.77 -9.90 -6.16
N ASP A 39 -2.04 -9.35 -7.13
CA ASP A 39 -2.61 -8.50 -8.17
C ASP A 39 -3.68 -9.22 -8.99
N GLY A 40 -4.74 -8.50 -9.32
CA GLY A 40 -5.89 -8.96 -10.09
C GLY A 40 -7.20 -8.90 -9.34
N ILE A 41 -8.25 -9.41 -9.98
CA ILE A 41 -9.62 -9.38 -9.49
C ILE A 41 -9.94 -10.70 -8.79
N TRP A 42 -10.56 -10.59 -7.63
CA TRP A 42 -10.94 -11.67 -6.73
C TRP A 42 -12.42 -11.56 -6.39
N LYS A 43 -13.15 -12.67 -6.47
CA LYS A 43 -14.60 -12.72 -6.31
C LYS A 43 -15.01 -13.63 -5.17
N ALA A 44 -15.82 -13.09 -4.28
CA ALA A 44 -16.58 -13.83 -3.29
C ALA A 44 -18.08 -13.69 -3.59
N LYS A 45 -18.92 -14.38 -2.80
CA LYS A 45 -20.37 -14.44 -3.02
C LYS A 45 -21.03 -13.05 -3.09
N ASN A 46 -20.57 -12.11 -2.26
CA ASN A 46 -21.20 -10.81 -2.09
C ASN A 46 -20.27 -9.61 -2.32
N ASN A 47 -18.98 -9.86 -2.57
CA ASN A 47 -17.93 -8.85 -2.59
C ASN A 47 -16.93 -9.18 -3.69
N ASN A 48 -16.38 -8.15 -4.34
CA ASN A 48 -15.20 -8.29 -5.19
C ASN A 48 -14.06 -7.43 -4.64
N LEU A 49 -12.84 -7.93 -4.80
CA LEU A 49 -11.62 -7.21 -4.51
C LEU A 49 -10.80 -7.11 -5.79
N GLU A 50 -10.18 -5.96 -6.02
CA GLU A 50 -9.17 -5.79 -7.06
C GLU A 50 -7.92 -5.24 -6.42
N PHE A 51 -6.78 -5.90 -6.62
CA PHE A 51 -5.48 -5.39 -6.20
C PHE A 51 -4.70 -4.97 -7.42
N ILE A 52 -4.20 -3.74 -7.38
CA ILE A 52 -3.44 -3.12 -8.46
C ILE A 52 -2.12 -2.63 -7.87
N SER A 53 -1.00 -3.17 -8.35
CA SER A 53 0.33 -2.70 -7.98
C SER A 53 0.49 -1.21 -8.30
N ASP A 54 0.84 -0.44 -7.28
CA ASP A 54 1.16 0.98 -7.41
C ASP A 54 2.13 1.35 -6.28
N PRO A 55 3.45 1.34 -6.53
CA PRO A 55 4.43 1.66 -5.50
C PRO A 55 4.36 3.12 -5.05
N THR A 56 3.72 4.01 -5.82
CA THR A 56 3.66 5.45 -5.51
C THR A 56 2.84 5.73 -4.26
N VAL A 57 1.99 4.79 -3.81
CA VAL A 57 1.25 4.92 -2.55
C VAL A 57 2.17 5.08 -1.34
N LEU A 58 3.38 4.53 -1.39
CA LEU A 58 4.37 4.64 -0.31
C LEU A 58 4.87 6.08 -0.12
N GLU A 59 4.78 6.91 -1.15
CA GLU A 59 5.22 8.30 -1.11
C GLU A 59 4.25 9.23 -0.38
N ALA A 60 3.00 8.80 -0.23
CA ALA A 60 1.93 9.58 0.38
C ALA A 60 1.61 9.14 1.83
N ILE A 61 2.31 8.11 2.33
CA ILE A 61 2.21 7.67 3.72
C ILE A 61 2.66 8.80 4.65
N SER A 62 1.82 9.12 5.62
CA SER A 62 2.11 10.18 6.59
C SER A 62 3.29 9.81 7.51
N ASP A 63 3.96 10.82 8.06
CA ASP A 63 5.07 10.61 9.02
C ASP A 63 4.67 9.73 10.21
N HIS A 64 3.41 9.84 10.66
CA HIS A 64 2.85 9.02 11.73
C HIS A 64 2.97 7.52 11.43
N TYR A 65 2.50 7.09 10.26
CA TYR A 65 2.60 5.69 9.85
C TYR A 65 4.02 5.32 9.43
N PHE A 66 4.77 6.22 8.79
CA PHE A 66 6.15 5.96 8.37
C PHE A 66 7.02 5.48 9.53
N GLN A 67 6.91 6.12 10.71
CA GLN A 67 7.73 5.72 11.87
C GLN A 67 7.48 4.29 12.32
N HIS A 68 6.26 3.78 12.16
CA HIS A 68 5.93 2.40 12.49
C HIS A 68 6.32 1.45 11.35
N LEU A 69 6.00 1.82 10.11
CA LEU A 69 6.17 0.96 8.95
C LEU A 69 7.62 0.77 8.51
N LYS A 70 8.53 1.68 8.86
CA LYS A 70 9.97 1.54 8.53
C LYS A 70 10.63 0.31 9.18
N GLU A 71 10.01 -0.25 10.22
CA GLU A 71 10.50 -1.45 10.92
C GLU A 71 10.03 -2.75 10.25
N PHE A 72 9.06 -2.64 9.34
CA PHE A 72 8.46 -3.76 8.64
C PHE A 72 9.06 -3.92 7.24
N LYS A 73 9.21 -5.18 6.82
CA LYS A 73 9.54 -5.50 5.44
C LYS A 73 8.27 -5.41 4.60
N ILE A 74 8.21 -4.46 3.67
CA ILE A 74 7.10 -4.32 2.74
C ILE A 74 7.39 -5.16 1.50
N TYR A 75 6.48 -6.08 1.16
CA TYR A 75 6.66 -7.00 0.03
C TYR A 75 5.91 -6.55 -1.23
N HIS A 76 4.84 -5.78 -1.06
CA HIS A 76 4.03 -5.25 -2.15
C HIS A 76 3.29 -3.99 -1.69
N ALA A 77 2.91 -3.13 -2.62
CA ALA A 77 2.10 -1.95 -2.33
C ALA A 77 1.26 -1.56 -3.55
N GLY A 78 0.10 -0.96 -3.31
CA GLY A 78 -0.77 -0.57 -4.40
C GLY A 78 -2.13 -0.04 -3.96
N ILE A 79 -3.11 -0.18 -4.85
CA ILE A 79 -4.50 0.17 -4.62
C ILE A 79 -5.34 -1.10 -4.52
N MET A 80 -6.10 -1.21 -3.43
CA MET A 80 -7.14 -2.22 -3.22
C MET A 80 -8.49 -1.58 -3.48
N LYS A 81 -9.23 -2.07 -4.48
CA LYS A 81 -10.63 -1.70 -4.66
C LYS A 81 -11.53 -2.74 -4.03
N VAL A 82 -12.52 -2.28 -3.28
CA VAL A 82 -13.54 -3.10 -2.64
C VAL A 82 -14.88 -2.74 -3.25
N ALA A 83 -15.45 -3.66 -4.02
CA ALA A 83 -16.80 -3.53 -4.54
C ALA A 83 -17.77 -4.31 -3.66
N ARG A 84 -18.71 -3.60 -3.04
CA ARG A 84 -19.83 -4.17 -2.28
C ARG A 84 -21.13 -3.58 -2.79
N ARG A 85 -22.02 -4.44 -3.31
CA ARG A 85 -23.30 -4.03 -3.92
C ARG A 85 -23.06 -2.98 -5.02
N GLU A 86 -23.63 -1.78 -4.87
CA GLU A 86 -23.56 -0.68 -5.85
C GLU A 86 -22.44 0.33 -5.53
N THR A 87 -21.58 0.03 -4.54
CA THR A 87 -20.49 0.93 -4.14
C THR A 87 -19.14 0.28 -4.39
N GLU A 88 -18.22 1.05 -4.95
CA GLU A 88 -16.81 0.73 -5.07
C GLU A 88 -16.01 1.76 -4.29
N LYS A 89 -15.04 1.30 -3.50
CA LYS A 89 -14.09 2.18 -2.79
C LYS A 89 -12.67 1.72 -3.08
N ALA A 90 -11.78 2.67 -3.28
CA ALA A 90 -10.35 2.44 -3.46
C ALA A 90 -9.59 2.80 -2.19
N HIS A 91 -8.65 1.95 -1.81
CA HIS A 91 -7.84 2.09 -0.61
C HIS A 91 -6.37 1.82 -0.95
N PRO A 92 -5.44 2.75 -0.66
CA PRO A 92 -4.02 2.44 -0.69
C PRO A 92 -3.73 1.28 0.27
N PHE A 93 -2.88 0.35 -0.12
CA PHE A 93 -2.48 -0.76 0.71
C PHE A 93 -0.98 -1.02 0.66
N ILE A 94 -0.50 -1.67 1.71
CA ILE A 94 0.81 -2.30 1.79
C ILE A 94 0.63 -3.74 2.24
N LEU A 95 1.45 -4.63 1.67
CA LEU A 95 1.57 -6.02 2.10
C LEU A 95 2.88 -6.17 2.86
N THR A 96 2.77 -6.64 4.09
CA THR A 96 3.90 -6.94 4.98
C THR A 96 3.69 -8.29 5.66
N GLU A 97 4.36 -8.53 6.78
CA GLU A 97 4.27 -9.73 7.59
C GLU A 97 4.02 -9.36 9.05
N LEU A 98 3.16 -10.12 9.70
CA LEU A 98 2.95 -10.10 11.15
C LEU A 98 3.08 -11.52 11.69
N ASN A 99 4.14 -11.79 12.47
CA ASN A 99 4.44 -13.09 13.07
C ASN A 99 4.43 -14.25 12.05
N GLY A 100 5.07 -14.06 10.89
CA GLY A 100 5.13 -15.02 9.79
C GLY A 100 3.91 -15.05 8.88
N ASN A 101 2.83 -14.32 9.19
CA ASN A 101 1.62 -14.30 8.37
C ASN A 101 1.62 -13.11 7.41
N PRO A 102 1.22 -13.29 6.14
CA PRO A 102 1.01 -12.18 5.23
C PRO A 102 -0.07 -11.26 5.78
N TYR A 103 0.29 -10.00 5.94
CA TYR A 103 -0.50 -8.99 6.63
C TYR A 103 -0.69 -7.79 5.72
N LEU A 104 -1.93 -7.45 5.40
CA LEU A 104 -2.24 -6.30 4.57
C LEU A 104 -2.76 -5.18 5.44
N ILE A 105 -2.15 -4.02 5.30
CA ILE A 105 -2.61 -2.77 5.92
C ILE A 105 -3.14 -1.90 4.80
N PHE A 106 -4.37 -1.40 4.93
CA PHE A 106 -4.96 -0.48 3.98
C PHE A 106 -5.41 0.80 4.67
N PHE A 107 -5.33 1.88 3.92
CA PHE A 107 -5.57 3.22 4.42
C PHE A 107 -6.92 3.74 3.96
N ARG A 108 -7.58 4.48 4.83
CA ARG A 108 -8.87 5.11 4.57
C ARG A 108 -8.76 6.59 4.82
N GLU A 109 -9.58 7.31 4.06
CA GLU A 109 -9.81 8.71 4.33
C GLU A 109 -10.54 8.87 5.66
N ARG A 110 -10.05 9.79 6.49
CA ARG A 110 -10.67 10.21 7.75
C ARG A 110 -10.27 11.64 8.04
N ASP A 111 -11.25 12.47 8.40
CA ASP A 111 -11.05 13.90 8.69
C ASP A 111 -10.30 14.64 7.56
N ASP A 112 -10.76 14.44 6.31
CA ASP A 112 -10.21 14.99 5.06
C ASP A 112 -8.73 14.65 4.79
N LYS A 113 -8.21 13.61 5.44
CA LYS A 113 -6.85 13.09 5.21
C LYS A 113 -6.94 11.75 4.47
N PRO A 114 -6.36 11.62 3.26
CA PRO A 114 -6.41 10.37 2.48
C PRO A 114 -5.83 9.14 3.19
N TYR A 115 -4.89 9.37 4.12
CA TYR A 115 -4.30 8.37 5.02
C TYR A 115 -4.64 8.70 6.47
N GLY A 116 -5.91 9.05 6.73
CA GLY A 116 -6.37 9.49 8.05
C GLY A 116 -6.57 8.33 9.03
N ASP A 117 -6.73 7.11 8.52
CA ASP A 117 -7.02 5.91 9.28
C ASP A 117 -6.42 4.68 8.59
N ALA A 118 -6.10 3.64 9.36
CA ALA A 118 -5.57 2.39 8.85
C ALA A 118 -6.32 1.21 9.45
N GLU A 119 -6.62 0.25 8.60
CA GLU A 119 -7.21 -1.05 8.94
C GLU A 119 -6.30 -2.14 8.38
N SER A 120 -6.48 -3.36 8.85
CA SER A 120 -5.59 -4.44 8.45
C SER A 120 -6.20 -5.80 8.66
N PHE A 121 -5.74 -6.77 7.86
CA PHE A 121 -6.15 -8.16 7.97
C PHE A 121 -5.04 -9.13 7.55
N ILE A 122 -5.18 -10.38 7.97
CA ILE A 122 -4.37 -11.48 7.49
C ILE A 122 -4.96 -12.00 6.19
N LEU A 123 -4.09 -12.36 5.25
CA LEU A 123 -4.50 -13.07 4.05
C LEU A 123 -3.50 -14.13 3.64
N PHE A 124 -3.93 -15.10 2.84
CA PHE A 124 -3.03 -16.00 2.14
C PHE A 124 -3.60 -16.39 0.78
N ILE A 125 -2.70 -16.77 -0.13
CA ILE A 125 -3.06 -17.23 -1.47
C ILE A 125 -2.63 -18.68 -1.62
N ALA A 126 -3.58 -19.57 -1.85
CA ALA A 126 -3.32 -20.93 -2.29
C ALA A 126 -3.29 -20.95 -3.83
N ARG A 127 -2.13 -21.28 -4.40
CA ARG A 127 -1.96 -21.32 -5.86
C ARG A 127 -2.47 -22.63 -6.44
N GLY A 128 -3.25 -22.53 -7.51
CA GLY A 128 -3.65 -23.69 -8.31
C GLY A 128 -2.63 -24.00 -9.41
N GLU A 129 -2.92 -25.03 -10.22
CA GLU A 129 -2.13 -25.31 -11.43
C GLU A 129 -2.23 -24.15 -12.44
N THR A 130 -3.39 -23.49 -12.46
CA THR A 130 -3.69 -22.32 -13.29
C THR A 130 -4.16 -21.14 -12.44
N LYS A 131 -4.01 -19.91 -12.96
CA LYS A 131 -4.42 -18.68 -12.23
C LYS A 131 -5.89 -18.67 -11.81
N SER A 132 -6.80 -19.23 -12.62
CA SER A 132 -8.24 -19.31 -12.29
C SER A 132 -8.54 -20.28 -11.14
N GLN A 133 -7.60 -21.16 -10.81
CA GLN A 133 -7.69 -22.07 -9.66
C GLN A 133 -7.07 -21.47 -8.39
N ASP A 134 -6.42 -20.31 -8.46
CA ASP A 134 -5.94 -19.63 -7.26
C ASP A 134 -7.13 -19.32 -6.33
N ARG A 135 -6.86 -19.39 -5.02
CA ARG A 135 -7.76 -19.00 -3.96
C ARG A 135 -7.10 -17.98 -3.06
N LEU A 136 -7.80 -16.89 -2.80
CA LEU A 136 -7.43 -15.91 -1.80
C LEU A 136 -8.33 -16.11 -0.58
N PHE A 137 -7.72 -16.14 0.59
CA PHE A 137 -8.43 -16.22 1.86
C PHE A 137 -8.11 -14.98 2.68
N ILE A 138 -9.13 -14.30 3.19
CA ILE A 138 -9.00 -13.09 4.02
C ILE A 138 -9.67 -13.34 5.36
N GLY A 139 -9.02 -12.95 6.46
CA GLY A 139 -9.57 -13.11 7.79
C GLY A 139 -8.56 -12.77 8.89
N GLY A 140 -8.82 -13.30 10.09
CA GLY A 140 -7.90 -13.16 11.23
C GLY A 140 -8.06 -11.88 12.04
N ASP A 141 -8.93 -10.95 11.63
CA ASP A 141 -9.24 -9.73 12.40
C ASP A 141 -9.89 -10.05 13.75
N PHE A 142 -10.67 -11.14 13.77
CA PHE A 142 -11.28 -11.69 14.97
C PHE A 142 -11.12 -13.21 15.00
N ASN A 143 -10.60 -13.75 16.11
CA ASN A 143 -10.34 -15.18 16.29
C ASN A 143 -11.58 -16.08 16.17
N ASN A 144 -12.78 -15.51 16.17
CA ASN A 144 -14.05 -16.23 16.08
C ASN A 144 -14.71 -16.16 14.70
N GLN A 145 -14.07 -15.56 13.70
CA GLN A 145 -14.62 -15.45 12.34
C GLN A 145 -13.87 -16.37 11.37
N PRO A 146 -14.58 -17.11 10.50
CA PRO A 146 -13.94 -17.90 9.46
C PRO A 146 -13.29 -16.98 8.43
N PHE A 147 -12.26 -17.49 7.75
CA PHE A 147 -11.73 -16.82 6.56
C PHE A 147 -12.79 -16.80 5.46
N GLU A 148 -12.92 -15.67 4.77
CA GLU A 148 -13.69 -15.56 3.54
C GLU A 148 -12.83 -16.00 2.36
N GLU A 149 -13.36 -16.90 1.55
CA GLU A 149 -12.71 -17.39 0.33
C GLU A 149 -13.11 -16.54 -0.88
N TYR A 150 -12.12 -16.22 -1.70
CA TYR A 150 -12.25 -15.54 -2.97
C TYR A 150 -11.63 -16.40 -4.08
N THR A 151 -12.28 -16.42 -5.23
CA THR A 151 -11.77 -17.06 -6.46
C THR A 151 -11.23 -15.99 -7.41
N ARG A 152 -10.15 -16.30 -8.12
CA ARG A 152 -9.57 -15.34 -9.07
C ARG A 152 -10.45 -15.22 -10.32
N ASP A 153 -10.74 -13.99 -10.73
CA ASP A 153 -11.31 -13.68 -12.03
C ASP A 153 -10.17 -13.45 -13.04
N VAL A 154 -10.16 -14.25 -14.11
CA VAL A 154 -9.11 -14.24 -15.16
C VAL A 154 -9.60 -13.65 -16.48
N ARG A 155 -10.78 -13.04 -16.48
CA ARG A 155 -11.36 -12.37 -17.65
C ARG A 155 -10.58 -11.14 -18.05
#